data_AF-A0A960TGW5-F1
#
_entry.id   AF-A0A960TGW5-F1
#
_cell.length_a   1.000
_cell.length_b   1.000
_cell.length_c   1.000
_cell.angle_alpha   90.00
_cell.angle_beta   90.00
_cell.angle_gamma   90.00
#
_symmetry.space_group_name_H-M   'P 1'
#
loop_
_entity.id
_entity.type
_entity.pdbx_description
1 polymer ?
#
loop_
_entity_poly.entity_id
_entity_poly.type
_entity_poly.pdbx_seq_one_letter_code
_entity_poly.pdbx_strand_id
1 'polypeptide(L)'
;MHSLRISILLLLLIHCAPLKEDVSDLDVRRIIDRISISRFSIRLENEDLTVLKTDKEIFYEACEVYRLKPEIVLNKIKSSHPQLYAKLKDSNEK
;
A
#
# COMPACT_ATOMS: atom_id res chain seq x y z
N MET A 1 0.22 -24.36 32.54
CA MET A 1 0.14 -24.56 31.08
C MET A 1 -1.09 -23.91 30.39
N HIS A 2 -2.04 -23.30 31.11
CA HIS A 2 -3.19 -22.63 30.46
C HIS A 2 -2.86 -21.23 29.87
N SER A 3 -1.96 -20.48 30.51
CA SER A 3 -1.59 -19.13 30.05
C SER A 3 -0.92 -19.12 28.66
N LEU A 4 -0.08 -20.12 28.36
CA LEU A 4 0.59 -20.24 27.06
C LEU A 4 -0.40 -20.44 25.90
N ARG A 5 -1.47 -21.20 26.13
CA ARG A 5 -2.49 -21.50 25.11
C ARG A 5 -3.31 -20.26 24.74
N ILE A 6 -3.60 -19.40 25.73
CA ILE A 6 -4.34 -18.14 25.50
C ILE A 6 -3.49 -17.16 24.70
N SER A 7 -2.18 -17.10 24.99
CA SER A 7 -1.25 -16.20 24.28
C SER A 7 -1.07 -16.59 22.80
N ILE A 8 -1.03 -17.89 22.49
CA ILE A 8 -1.00 -18.41 21.11
C ILE A 8 -2.32 -18.09 20.37
N LEU A 9 -3.45 -18.23 21.05
CA LEU A 9 -4.76 -17.93 20.46
C LEU A 9 -4.92 -16.43 20.13
N LEU A 10 -4.37 -15.56 20.98
CA LEU A 10 -4.38 -14.12 20.75
C LEU A 10 -3.49 -13.72 19.56
N LEU A 11 -2.32 -14.34 19.40
CA LEU A 11 -1.41 -14.10 18.27
C LEU A 11 -2.00 -14.50 16.91
N LEU A 12 -2.80 -15.58 16.88
CA LEU A 12 -3.47 -16.05 15.67
C LEU A 12 -4.57 -15.10 15.19
N LEU A 13 -5.22 -14.35 16.09
CA LEU A 13 -6.27 -13.38 15.73
C LEU A 13 -5.71 -12.14 15.02
N ILE A 14 -4.45 -11.78 15.25
CA ILE A 14 -3.81 -10.60 14.64
C ILE A 14 -3.41 -10.87 13.17
N HIS A 15 -3.10 -12.14 12.85
CA HIS A 15 -2.62 -12.54 11.52
C HIS A 15 -3.72 -12.83 10.49
N CYS A 16 -5.00 -12.82 10.89
CA CYS A 16 -6.08 -13.38 10.06
C CYS A 16 -7.18 -12.38 9.66
N ALA A 17 -6.98 -11.06 9.71
CA ALA A 17 -7.96 -10.16 9.11
C ALA A 17 -7.91 -10.31 7.56
N PRO A 18 -9.00 -10.73 6.91
CA PRO A 18 -9.01 -11.01 5.48
C PRO A 18 -8.71 -9.75 4.68
N LEU A 19 -8.15 -9.94 3.48
CA LEU A 19 -8.06 -8.87 2.48
C LEU A 19 -9.46 -8.31 2.24
N LYS A 20 -9.56 -6.98 2.14
CA LYS A 20 -10.82 -6.33 1.84
C LYS A 20 -11.27 -6.76 0.43
N GLU A 21 -12.46 -7.34 0.34
CA GLU A 21 -13.00 -7.86 -0.92
C GLU A 21 -13.49 -6.73 -1.85
N ASP A 22 -14.07 -5.68 -1.27
CA ASP A 22 -14.54 -4.50 -2.01
C ASP A 22 -13.68 -3.26 -1.73
N VAL A 23 -13.11 -2.70 -2.80
CA VAL A 23 -12.28 -1.49 -2.74
C VAL A 23 -13.17 -0.30 -3.06
N SER A 24 -13.43 0.58 -2.09
CA SER A 24 -14.22 1.80 -2.28
C SER A 24 -13.39 2.94 -2.87
N ASP A 25 -14.05 3.99 -3.36
CA ASP A 25 -13.36 5.18 -3.88
C ASP A 25 -12.60 5.92 -2.77
N LEU A 26 -13.04 5.81 -1.52
CA LEU A 26 -12.31 6.33 -0.36
C LEU A 26 -10.99 5.59 -0.16
N ASP A 27 -10.95 4.27 -0.39
CA ASP A 27 -9.72 3.50 -0.29
C ASP A 27 -8.72 3.91 -1.39
N VAL A 28 -9.22 4.14 -2.61
CA VAL A 28 -8.40 4.64 -3.72
C VAL A 28 -7.83 6.01 -3.39
N ARG A 29 -8.64 6.92 -2.84
CA ARG A 29 -8.18 8.24 -2.39
C ARG A 29 -7.09 8.12 -1.31
N ARG A 30 -7.26 7.25 -0.32
CA ARG A 30 -6.25 7.01 0.73
C ARG A 30 -4.92 6.51 0.16
N ILE A 31 -4.96 5.63 -0.83
CA ILE A 31 -3.75 5.16 -1.54
C ILE A 31 -3.04 6.34 -2.23
N ILE A 32 -3.78 7.17 -2.96
CA ILE A 32 -3.22 8.32 -3.69
C ILE A 32 -2.62 9.35 -2.73
N ASP A 33 -3.32 9.65 -1.64
CA ASP A 33 -2.85 10.58 -0.62
C ASP A 33 -1.56 10.07 0.01
N ARG A 34 -1.47 8.76 0.28
CA ARG A 34 -0.26 8.16 0.86
C ARG A 34 0.92 8.17 -0.09
N ILE A 35 0.71 7.90 -1.38
CA ILE A 35 1.77 8.04 -2.41
C ILE A 35 2.26 9.49 -2.44
N SER A 36 1.34 10.45 -2.41
CA SER A 36 1.65 11.88 -2.45
C SER A 36 2.44 12.34 -1.23
N ILE A 37 2.03 11.92 -0.02
CA ILE A 37 2.72 12.22 1.23
C ILE A 37 4.11 11.59 1.23
N SER A 38 4.24 10.32 0.84
CA SER A 38 5.54 9.64 0.80
C SER A 38 6.52 10.32 -0.16
N ARG A 39 6.07 10.69 -1.36
CA ARG A 39 6.83 11.50 -2.32
C ARG A 39 7.24 12.85 -1.75
N PHE A 40 6.34 13.51 -1.04
CA PHE A 40 6.60 14.83 -0.45
C PHE A 40 7.64 14.72 0.68
N SER A 41 7.52 13.73 1.57
CA SER A 41 8.51 13.44 2.61
C SER A 41 9.88 13.15 2.01
N ILE A 42 9.96 12.30 0.98
CA ILE A 42 11.20 12.00 0.25
C ILE A 42 11.85 13.29 -0.28
N ARG A 43 11.06 14.21 -0.85
CA ARG A 43 11.56 15.49 -1.38
C ARG A 43 11.98 16.48 -0.28
N LEU A 44 11.41 16.39 0.92
CA LEU A 44 11.76 17.24 2.05
C LEU A 44 13.02 16.75 2.76
N GLU A 45 13.18 15.43 2.89
CA GLU A 45 14.26 14.80 3.64
C GLU A 45 15.62 14.88 2.92
N ASN A 46 15.65 15.14 1.60
CA ASN A 46 16.75 15.61 0.73
C ASN A 46 18.20 15.07 0.89
N GLU A 47 18.59 14.25 1.86
CA GLU A 47 20.02 14.08 2.18
C GLU A 47 20.51 12.69 2.58
N ASP A 48 19.69 11.66 2.68
CA ASP A 48 20.22 10.34 3.04
C ASP A 48 20.23 9.33 1.89
N LEU A 49 21.36 8.62 1.78
CA LEU A 49 21.75 7.63 0.76
C LEU A 49 20.85 6.38 0.71
N THR A 50 19.65 6.44 1.28
CA THR A 50 18.65 5.39 1.23
C THR A 50 18.04 5.33 -0.17
N VAL A 51 18.04 4.14 -0.77
CA VAL A 51 17.37 3.87 -2.04
C VAL A 51 15.93 4.39 -1.96
N LEU A 52 15.64 5.44 -2.74
CA LEU A 52 14.32 6.06 -2.76
C LEU A 52 13.33 5.06 -3.32
N LYS A 53 12.27 4.77 -2.55
CA LYS A 53 11.19 3.90 -3.00
C LYS A 53 10.53 4.48 -4.24
N THR A 54 10.35 3.65 -5.25
CA THR A 54 9.57 3.94 -6.43
C THR A 54 8.09 4.11 -6.07
N ASP A 55 7.32 4.80 -6.94
CA ASP A 55 5.86 4.91 -6.76
C ASP A 55 5.17 3.56 -6.63
N LYS A 56 5.72 2.54 -7.32
CA LYS A 56 5.22 1.17 -7.30
C LYS A 56 5.43 0.52 -5.94
N GLU A 57 6.61 0.65 -5.36
CA GLU A 57 6.89 0.14 -4.00
C GLU A 57 6.00 0.81 -2.96
N ILE A 58 5.88 2.14 -3.03
CA ILE A 58 5.00 2.91 -2.14
C ILE A 58 3.54 2.46 -2.31
N PHE A 59 3.10 2.18 -3.54
CA PHE A 59 1.76 1.66 -3.82
C PHE A 59 1.51 0.29 -3.20
N TYR A 60 2.43 -0.67 -3.35
CA TYR A 60 2.28 -2.00 -2.76
C TYR A 60 2.27 -1.95 -1.23
N GLU A 61 3.16 -1.16 -0.62
CA GLU A 61 3.16 -0.95 0.83
C GLU A 61 1.85 -0.34 1.32
N ALA A 62 1.31 0.62 0.57
CA ALA A 62 0.03 1.22 0.90
C ALA A 62 -1.12 0.20 0.80
N CYS A 63 -1.11 -0.67 -0.23
CA CYS A 63 -2.06 -1.78 -0.36
C CYS A 63 -1.95 -2.77 0.81
N GLU A 64 -0.74 -3.14 1.23
CA GLU A 64 -0.52 -4.03 2.36
C GLU A 64 -1.06 -3.45 3.66
N VAL A 65 -0.74 -2.19 3.96
CA VAL A 65 -1.19 -1.52 5.20
C VAL A 65 -2.70 -1.41 5.26
N TYR A 66 -3.36 -1.11 4.13
CA TYR A 66 -4.82 -1.03 4.07
C TYR A 66 -5.49 -2.38 3.79
N ARG A 67 -4.71 -3.47 3.69
CA ARG A 67 -5.16 -4.84 3.35
C ARG A 67 -6.04 -4.87 2.11
N LEU A 68 -5.63 -4.16 1.07
CA LEU A 68 -6.31 -4.08 -0.22
C LEU A 68 -5.63 -4.98 -1.25
N LYS A 69 -6.42 -5.58 -2.15
CA LYS A 69 -5.87 -6.33 -3.29
C LYS A 69 -5.31 -5.35 -4.33
N PRO A 70 -3.99 -5.36 -4.61
CA PRO A 70 -3.36 -4.37 -5.49
C PRO A 70 -3.99 -4.32 -6.89
N GLU A 71 -4.34 -5.46 -7.46
CA GLU A 71 -4.95 -5.56 -8.79
C GLU A 71 -6.29 -4.81 -8.89
N ILE A 72 -7.12 -4.91 -7.84
CA ILE A 72 -8.43 -4.24 -7.79
C ILE A 72 -8.23 -2.72 -7.67
N VAL A 73 -7.31 -2.29 -6.82
CA VAL A 73 -6.96 -0.88 -6.66
C VAL A 73 -6.38 -0.31 -7.97
N LEU A 74 -5.47 -1.04 -8.60
CA LEU A 74 -4.83 -0.64 -9.85
C LEU A 74 -5.86 -0.46 -10.98
N ASN A 75 -6.85 -1.35 -11.08
CA ASN A 75 -7.96 -1.22 -12.03
C ASN A 75 -8.82 0.02 -11.75
N LYS A 76 -9.09 0.35 -10.48
CA LYS A 76 -9.82 1.58 -10.14
C LYS A 76 -9.01 2.85 -10.43
N ILE A 77 -7.70 2.82 -10.17
CA ILE A 77 -6.78 3.91 -10.51
C ILE A 77 -6.72 4.07 -12.04
N LYS A 78 -6.74 2.99 -12.83
CA LYS A 78 -6.78 3.07 -14.30
C LYS A 78 -7.94 3.93 -14.80
N SER A 79 -9.13 3.75 -14.24
CA SER A 79 -10.33 4.48 -14.66
C SER A 79 -10.39 5.92 -14.13
N SER A 80 -9.89 6.17 -12.92
CA SER A 80 -10.02 7.48 -12.25
C SER A 80 -8.79 8.40 -12.40
N HIS A 81 -7.59 7.83 -12.51
CA HIS A 81 -6.30 8.51 -12.54
C HIS A 81 -5.32 7.83 -13.52
N PRO A 82 -5.61 7.85 -14.83
CA PRO A 82 -4.86 7.09 -15.84
C PRO A 82 -3.38 7.44 -15.92
N GLN A 83 -2.99 8.68 -15.58
CA GLN A 83 -1.58 9.10 -15.54
C GLN A 83 -0.81 8.43 -14.40
N LEU A 84 -1.42 8.32 -13.20
CA LEU A 84 -0.83 7.60 -12.08
C LEU A 84 -0.77 6.10 -12.40
N TYR A 85 -1.82 5.55 -13.01
CA TYR A 85 -1.83 4.17 -13.47
C TYR A 85 -0.67 3.87 -14.44
N ALA A 86 -0.39 4.76 -15.39
CA ALA A 86 0.74 4.59 -16.31
C ALA A 86 2.07 4.52 -15.55
N LYS A 87 2.30 5.41 -14.58
CA LYS A 87 3.51 5.39 -13.74
C LYS A 87 3.64 4.14 -12.87
N LEU A 88 2.52 3.63 -12.35
CA LEU A 88 2.51 2.40 -11.54
C LEU A 88 2.71 1.13 -12.39
N LYS A 89 2.32 1.19 -13.67
CA LYS A 89 2.42 0.08 -14.62
C LYS A 89 3.78 0.02 -15.31
N ASP A 90 4.31 1.16 -15.74
CA ASP A 90 5.63 1.28 -16.38
C ASP A 90 6.71 1.28 -15.30
N SER A 91 7.15 0.09 -14.92
CA SER A 91 8.35 -0.13 -14.11
C SER A 91 9.44 -0.78 -14.97
N ASN A 92 9.66 -0.24 -16.17
CA ASN A 92 10.85 -0.47 -16.99
C ASN A 92 11.57 0.88 -17.20
N GLU A 93 11.90 1.59 -16.12
CA GLU A 93 12.98 2.56 -16.18
C GLU A 93 14.29 1.84 -15.84
N LYS A 94 14.84 1.27 -16.93
CA LYS A 94 16.24 1.06 -17.30
C LYS A 94 17.33 1.05 -16.22
#